data_AF-F0W6Q4-F1
#
_entry.id   AF-F0W6Q4-F1
#
_cell.length_a   1.000
_cell.length_b   1.000
_cell.length_c   1.000
_cell.angle_alpha   90.00
_cell.angle_beta   90.00
_cell.angle_gamma   90.00
#
_symmetry.space_group_name_H-M   'P 1'
#
loop_
_entity.id
_entity.type
_entity.pdbx_description
1 polymer ?
#
loop_
_entity_poly.entity_id
_entity_poly.type
_entity_poly.pdbx_seq_one_letter_code
_entity_poly.pdbx_strand_id
1 'polypeptide(L)'
;MLTFIRGAAQRTFLPTSVRAHAHCRLQSFSSLIGDSLENSVHKIPHKEALRSIKQDIRWSYKELNGFVDELANGFKGLRMDTNDVIAIWLSNSTENLVIQFAAAKIGVTLAIMDPLISSVEEVEHVLQDSKAQMLIFDPFIAGRNQTEIVQTIFPELQTYVRRQEVFRPKRFRHLHSVISTGIDDTDGIIPFHGIMVNYPEPHIMELAKRKVNDKTPYLVNYSKSEKRLPRKSELLTQGEAFKQAQNIIKAMDLSINDKILLEDLDKGYSFAPIAAACQSSLLVIPAAEPSQETRELALKVEPCTITARGAANFQRISA
;
A
#
# COMPACT_ATOMS: atom_id res chain seq x y z
N MET A 1 -72.87 32.20 -25.17
CA MET A 1 -73.15 33.64 -25.10
C MET A 1 -73.09 34.04 -23.64
N LEU A 2 -72.09 34.87 -23.26
CA LEU A 2 -71.94 35.60 -21.98
C LEU A 2 -71.92 34.79 -20.66
N THR A 3 -71.32 35.18 -19.53
CA THR A 3 -70.29 36.16 -19.09
C THR A 3 -70.04 35.83 -17.61
N PHE A 4 -68.82 36.15 -17.14
CA PHE A 4 -68.33 36.31 -15.76
C PHE A 4 -69.34 36.53 -14.61
N ILE A 5 -68.97 36.10 -13.38
CA ILE A 5 -68.71 36.98 -12.21
C ILE A 5 -67.93 36.25 -11.10
N ARG A 6 -67.07 37.04 -10.45
CA ARG A 6 -66.08 36.76 -9.39
C ARG A 6 -66.69 36.35 -8.03
N GLY A 7 -65.88 35.67 -7.20
CA GLY A 7 -66.06 35.60 -5.75
C GLY A 7 -64.80 35.09 -5.05
N ALA A 8 -64.09 35.99 -4.38
CA ALA A 8 -62.82 35.74 -3.70
C ALA A 8 -62.99 35.08 -2.33
N ALA A 9 -62.07 34.18 -1.97
CA ALA A 9 -61.82 33.80 -0.58
C ALA A 9 -60.30 33.77 -0.35
N GLN A 10 -59.83 34.69 0.49
CA GLN A 10 -58.46 34.83 0.94
C GLN A 10 -58.04 33.60 1.76
N ARG A 11 -56.95 32.93 1.36
CA ARG A 11 -56.11 32.15 2.26
C ARG A 11 -54.69 32.70 2.16
N THR A 12 -54.30 33.44 3.19
CA THR A 12 -52.93 33.88 3.45
C THR A 12 -52.05 32.64 3.62
N PHE A 13 -51.24 32.32 2.61
CA PHE A 13 -50.13 31.39 2.74
C PHE A 13 -48.92 32.15 3.29
N LEU A 14 -48.58 31.90 4.55
CA LEU A 14 -47.28 32.25 5.10
C LEU A 14 -46.21 31.43 4.35
N PRO A 15 -45.12 32.03 3.87
CA PRO A 15 -44.03 31.26 3.31
C PRO A 15 -43.30 30.60 4.49
N THR A 16 -43.51 29.29 4.68
CA THR A 16 -42.62 28.48 5.50
C THR A 16 -41.25 28.50 4.82
N SER A 17 -40.31 29.26 5.40
CA SER A 17 -38.91 29.23 5.01
C SER A 17 -38.38 27.83 5.27
N VAL A 18 -38.34 26.98 4.24
CA VAL A 18 -37.51 25.78 4.25
C VAL A 18 -36.07 26.27 4.22
N ARG A 19 -35.47 26.43 5.41
CA ARG A 19 -34.02 26.52 5.52
C ARG A 19 -33.48 25.19 5.02
N ALA A 20 -33.11 25.15 3.75
CA ALA A 20 -32.23 24.13 3.22
C ALA A 20 -30.87 24.32 3.90
N HIS A 21 -30.73 23.76 5.10
CA HIS A 21 -29.42 23.41 5.63
C HIS A 21 -28.92 22.23 4.81
N ALA A 22 -28.47 22.51 3.60
CA ALA A 22 -27.43 21.71 2.98
C ALA A 22 -26.19 21.89 3.85
N HIS A 23 -26.14 21.18 4.97
CA HIS A 23 -24.87 20.85 5.57
C HIS A 23 -24.19 19.94 4.56
N CYS A 24 -23.41 20.56 3.67
CA CYS A 24 -22.23 19.95 3.11
C CYS A 24 -21.46 19.46 4.33
N ARG A 25 -21.62 18.18 4.68
CA ARG A 25 -20.68 17.50 5.56
C ARG A 25 -19.36 17.62 4.81
N LEU A 26 -18.55 18.60 5.17
CA LEU A 26 -17.11 18.50 5.03
C LEU A 26 -16.79 17.11 5.54
N GLN A 27 -16.40 16.20 4.64
CA GLN A 27 -15.99 14.86 5.02
C GLN A 27 -14.99 15.06 6.16
N SER A 28 -15.30 14.54 7.34
CA SER A 28 -14.32 14.48 8.42
C SER A 28 -13.18 13.64 7.86
N PHE A 29 -12.11 14.30 7.44
CA PHE A 29 -10.97 13.66 6.78
C PHE A 29 -10.50 12.52 7.70
N SER A 30 -10.65 11.28 7.22
CA SER A 30 -10.47 10.12 8.08
C SER A 30 -8.98 9.94 8.41
N SER A 31 -8.70 9.31 9.55
CA SER A 31 -7.37 8.99 10.03
C SER A 31 -6.79 7.73 9.38
N LEU A 32 -7.16 7.45 8.13
CA LEU A 32 -6.76 6.24 7.40
C LEU A 32 -5.63 6.52 6.42
N ILE A 33 -4.80 5.50 6.19
CA ILE A 33 -3.65 5.59 5.30
C ILE A 33 -4.11 5.81 3.85
N GLY A 34 -5.15 5.08 3.39
CA GLY A 34 -5.71 5.24 2.04
C GLY A 34 -6.22 6.66 1.78
N ASP A 35 -6.94 7.24 2.73
CA ASP A 35 -7.50 8.59 2.63
C ASP A 35 -6.42 9.67 2.60
N SER A 36 -5.25 9.43 3.23
CA SER A 36 -4.13 10.38 3.18
C SER A 36 -3.62 10.59 1.74
N LEU A 37 -3.56 9.51 0.96
CA LEU A 37 -3.17 9.56 -0.45
C LEU A 37 -4.25 10.25 -1.29
N GLU A 38 -5.52 9.88 -1.10
CA GLU A 38 -6.65 10.48 -1.83
C GLU A 38 -6.78 11.99 -1.55
N ASN A 39 -6.53 12.40 -0.31
CA ASN A 39 -6.48 13.81 0.06
C ASN A 39 -5.38 14.57 -0.69
N SER A 40 -4.21 13.97 -0.87
CA SER A 40 -3.12 14.57 -1.66
C SER A 40 -3.49 14.67 -3.14
N VAL A 41 -4.16 13.66 -3.70
CA VAL A 41 -4.69 13.72 -5.08
C VAL A 41 -5.72 14.83 -5.23
N HIS A 42 -6.65 14.99 -4.27
CA HIS A 42 -7.66 16.04 -4.33
C HIS A 42 -7.08 17.45 -4.22
N LYS A 43 -6.03 17.63 -3.40
CA LYS A 43 -5.40 18.94 -3.20
C LYS A 43 -4.47 19.32 -4.34
N ILE A 44 -3.54 18.44 -4.70
CA ILE A 44 -2.42 18.75 -5.61
C ILE A 44 -2.08 17.53 -6.49
N PRO A 45 -2.97 17.15 -7.42
CA PRO A 45 -2.89 15.88 -8.16
C PRO A 45 -1.62 15.73 -9.00
N HIS A 46 -1.12 16.83 -9.55
CA HIS A 46 0.02 16.85 -10.48
C HIS A 46 1.37 17.03 -9.79
N LYS A 47 1.38 17.16 -8.46
CA LYS A 47 2.64 17.22 -7.72
C LYS A 47 3.28 15.84 -7.68
N GLU A 48 4.61 15.84 -7.83
CA GLU A 48 5.43 14.64 -7.72
C GLU A 48 5.30 14.02 -6.32
N ALA A 49 4.89 12.75 -6.30
CA ALA A 49 4.75 11.94 -5.10
C ALA A 49 5.93 11.00 -4.92
N LEU A 50 6.47 10.48 -6.02
CA LEU A 50 7.49 9.44 -6.01
C LEU A 50 8.54 9.66 -7.10
N ARG A 51 9.82 9.52 -6.72
CA ARG A 51 10.96 9.40 -7.63
C ARG A 51 11.75 8.13 -7.30
N SER A 52 11.71 7.12 -8.15
CA SER A 52 12.61 5.96 -8.07
C SER A 52 13.76 6.14 -9.05
N ILE A 53 14.99 6.21 -8.54
CA ILE A 53 16.14 6.63 -9.34
C ILE A 53 16.65 5.50 -10.21
N LYS A 54 16.87 4.31 -9.65
CA LYS A 54 17.32 3.14 -10.41
C LYS A 54 16.30 2.63 -11.42
N GLN A 55 15.00 2.71 -11.11
CA GLN A 55 13.93 2.31 -12.05
C GLN A 55 13.62 3.42 -13.07
N ASP A 56 14.23 4.59 -12.93
CA ASP A 56 13.92 5.82 -13.68
C ASP A 56 12.43 6.18 -13.72
N ILE A 57 11.74 5.98 -12.60
CA ILE A 57 10.32 6.27 -12.45
C ILE A 57 10.12 7.62 -11.77
N ARG A 58 9.14 8.39 -12.25
CA ARG A 58 8.66 9.62 -11.63
C ARG A 58 7.15 9.66 -11.74
N TRP A 59 6.46 9.68 -10.61
CA TRP A 59 5.00 9.70 -10.56
C TRP A 59 4.48 10.88 -9.76
N SER A 60 3.45 11.51 -10.29
CA SER A 60 2.57 12.43 -9.57
C SER A 60 1.67 11.69 -8.59
N TYR A 61 1.05 12.40 -7.65
CA TYR A 61 0.05 11.82 -6.74
C TYR A 61 -1.11 11.16 -7.49
N LYS A 62 -1.55 11.77 -8.60
CA LYS A 62 -2.61 11.20 -9.45
C LYS A 62 -2.19 9.87 -10.05
N GLU A 63 -0.97 9.78 -10.59
CA GLU A 63 -0.46 8.54 -11.20
C GLU A 63 -0.24 7.46 -10.14
N LEU A 64 0.40 7.81 -9.02
CA LEU A 64 0.58 6.88 -7.90
C LEU A 64 -0.76 6.31 -7.42
N ASN A 65 -1.75 7.18 -7.22
CA ASN A 65 -3.07 6.73 -6.80
C ASN A 65 -3.75 5.83 -7.84
N GLY A 66 -3.53 6.08 -9.13
CA GLY A 66 -3.98 5.22 -10.22
C GLY A 66 -3.44 3.79 -10.10
N PHE A 67 -2.12 3.64 -9.95
CA PHE A 67 -1.49 2.32 -9.76
C PHE A 67 -1.96 1.62 -8.47
N VAL A 68 -2.15 2.40 -7.40
CA VAL A 68 -2.68 1.90 -6.12
C VAL A 68 -4.11 1.38 -6.28
N ASP A 69 -4.96 2.11 -7.00
CA ASP A 69 -6.31 1.67 -7.29
C ASP A 69 -6.28 0.40 -8.15
N GLU A 70 -5.53 0.40 -9.25
CA GLU A 70 -5.33 -0.76 -10.13
C GLU A 70 -4.96 -2.04 -9.39
N LEU A 71 -4.02 -1.94 -8.45
CA LEU A 71 -3.60 -3.08 -7.64
C LEU A 71 -4.64 -3.47 -6.59
N ALA A 72 -5.27 -2.51 -5.91
CA ALA A 72 -6.33 -2.80 -4.93
C ALA A 72 -7.49 -3.57 -5.58
N ASN A 73 -7.78 -3.25 -6.82
CA ASN A 73 -8.76 -3.94 -7.65
C ASN A 73 -8.30 -5.35 -8.03
N GLY A 74 -7.03 -5.50 -8.39
CA GLY A 74 -6.37 -6.78 -8.57
C GLY A 74 -6.53 -7.71 -7.37
N PHE A 75 -6.25 -7.19 -6.17
CA PHE A 75 -6.43 -7.93 -4.92
C PHE A 75 -7.89 -8.37 -4.72
N LYS A 76 -8.87 -7.51 -5.04
CA LYS A 76 -10.29 -7.90 -5.02
C LYS A 76 -10.61 -9.00 -6.04
N GLY A 77 -10.06 -8.93 -7.25
CA GLY A 77 -10.19 -9.97 -8.27
C GLY A 77 -9.59 -11.31 -7.82
N LEU A 78 -8.51 -11.27 -7.05
CA LEU A 78 -7.90 -12.41 -6.38
C LEU A 78 -8.57 -12.79 -5.05
N ARG A 79 -9.78 -12.29 -4.79
CA ARG A 79 -10.64 -12.63 -3.65
C ARG A 79 -10.11 -12.22 -2.28
N MET A 80 -9.24 -11.21 -2.23
CA MET A 80 -8.82 -10.62 -0.97
C MET A 80 -9.93 -9.73 -0.38
N ASP A 81 -10.26 -9.93 0.88
CA ASP A 81 -11.19 -9.11 1.64
C ASP A 81 -10.55 -8.52 2.90
N THR A 82 -11.28 -7.63 3.56
CA THR A 82 -10.81 -6.98 4.78
C THR A 82 -10.43 -8.01 5.84
N ASN A 83 -9.27 -7.82 6.47
CA ASN A 83 -8.60 -8.73 7.42
C ASN A 83 -7.93 -9.98 6.82
N ASP A 84 -7.98 -10.20 5.51
CA ASP A 84 -7.09 -11.19 4.89
C ASP A 84 -5.63 -10.74 4.97
N VAL A 85 -4.69 -11.66 4.77
CA VAL A 85 -3.26 -11.43 4.96
C VAL A 85 -2.50 -11.68 3.66
N ILE A 86 -1.69 -10.70 3.26
CA ILE A 86 -0.69 -10.82 2.20
C ILE A 86 0.68 -10.90 2.86
N ALA A 87 1.42 -11.96 2.60
CA ALA A 87 2.83 -12.04 2.90
C ALA A 87 3.62 -11.28 1.82
N ILE A 88 4.45 -10.32 2.23
CA ILE A 88 5.32 -9.57 1.31
C ILE A 88 6.78 -9.84 1.65
N TRP A 89 7.56 -10.21 0.65
CA TRP A 89 9.00 -10.45 0.74
C TRP A 89 9.70 -9.66 -0.36
N LEU A 90 9.75 -8.35 -0.16
CA LEU A 90 10.10 -7.36 -1.19
C LEU A 90 11.21 -6.42 -0.69
N SER A 91 11.94 -5.88 -1.65
CA SER A 91 12.94 -4.83 -1.49
C SER A 91 12.32 -3.42 -1.48
N ASN A 92 13.16 -2.38 -1.51
CA ASN A 92 12.75 -0.99 -1.66
C ASN A 92 12.34 -0.68 -3.11
N SER A 93 11.17 -1.13 -3.52
CA SER A 93 10.65 -0.93 -4.87
C SER A 93 9.41 -0.05 -4.91
N THR A 94 9.11 0.51 -6.08
CA THR A 94 7.83 1.20 -6.30
C THR A 94 6.63 0.29 -6.06
N GLU A 95 6.78 -0.99 -6.38
CA GLU A 95 5.80 -2.06 -6.26
C GLU A 95 5.45 -2.28 -4.78
N ASN A 96 6.45 -2.36 -3.90
CA ASN A 96 6.24 -2.47 -2.46
C ASN A 96 5.45 -1.27 -1.90
N LEU A 97 5.75 -0.06 -2.37
CA LEU A 97 5.00 1.14 -1.98
C LEU A 97 3.54 1.08 -2.45
N VAL A 98 3.31 0.67 -3.70
CA VAL A 98 1.95 0.54 -4.25
C VAL A 98 1.16 -0.53 -3.50
N ILE A 99 1.77 -1.67 -3.17
CA ILE A 99 1.17 -2.74 -2.36
C ILE A 99 0.73 -2.22 -0.99
N GLN A 100 1.58 -1.44 -0.31
CA GLN A 100 1.26 -0.90 1.01
C GLN A 100 0.00 -0.03 1.01
N PHE A 101 -0.11 0.90 0.06
CA PHE A 101 -1.30 1.73 -0.08
C PHE A 101 -2.52 0.94 -0.56
N ALA A 102 -2.35 0.01 -1.50
CA ALA A 102 -3.45 -0.80 -2.03
C ALA A 102 -4.06 -1.68 -0.93
N ALA A 103 -3.22 -2.38 -0.15
CA ALA A 103 -3.65 -3.17 1.00
C ALA A 103 -4.36 -2.31 2.04
N ALA A 104 -3.83 -1.11 2.34
CA ALA A 104 -4.47 -0.19 3.27
C ALA A 104 -5.87 0.26 2.82
N LYS A 105 -6.07 0.53 1.52
CA LYS A 105 -7.38 0.94 0.97
C LYS A 105 -8.46 -0.12 1.11
N ILE A 106 -8.11 -1.40 1.02
CA ILE A 106 -9.07 -2.52 1.11
C ILE A 106 -9.10 -3.18 2.50
N GLY A 107 -8.25 -2.73 3.41
CA GLY A 107 -8.15 -3.25 4.78
C GLY A 107 -7.55 -4.64 4.86
N VAL A 108 -6.63 -4.96 3.96
CA VAL A 108 -5.84 -6.19 3.98
C VAL A 108 -4.59 -5.99 4.83
N THR A 109 -4.23 -7.02 5.61
CA THR A 109 -3.07 -7.00 6.50
C THR A 109 -1.83 -7.45 5.76
N LEU A 110 -0.71 -6.76 6.00
CA LEU A 110 0.59 -7.13 5.44
C LEU A 110 1.43 -7.88 6.47
N ALA A 111 1.82 -9.11 6.13
CA ALA A 111 2.86 -9.85 6.83
C ALA A 111 4.20 -9.57 6.14
N ILE A 112 4.92 -8.59 6.67
CA ILE A 112 6.14 -8.05 6.06
C ILE A 112 7.32 -8.92 6.47
N MET A 113 8.01 -9.49 5.50
CA MET A 113 9.22 -10.27 5.71
C MET A 113 10.44 -9.38 5.51
N ASP A 114 11.31 -9.37 6.52
CA ASP A 114 12.65 -8.81 6.41
C ASP A 114 13.38 -9.44 5.21
N PRO A 115 13.96 -8.63 4.30
CA PRO A 115 14.74 -9.10 3.15
C PRO A 115 15.89 -10.05 3.51
N LEU A 116 16.39 -10.02 4.76
CA LEU A 116 17.44 -10.92 5.26
C LEU A 116 16.95 -12.34 5.57
N ILE A 117 15.64 -12.54 5.72
CA ILE A 117 15.03 -13.88 5.73
C ILE A 117 15.41 -14.55 4.41
N SER A 118 15.90 -15.78 4.48
CA SER A 118 16.57 -16.41 3.33
C SER A 118 16.54 -17.93 3.31
N SER A 119 16.14 -18.61 4.40
CA SER A 119 15.98 -20.06 4.38
C SER A 119 14.55 -20.47 4.07
N VAL A 120 14.39 -21.67 3.50
CA VAL A 120 13.08 -22.28 3.25
C VAL A 120 12.27 -22.36 4.55
N GLU A 121 12.87 -22.85 5.65
CA GLU A 121 12.18 -23.02 6.93
C GLU A 121 11.68 -21.69 7.51
N GLU A 122 12.43 -20.61 7.32
CA GLU A 122 12.03 -19.28 7.79
C GLU A 122 10.82 -18.75 7.03
N VAL A 123 10.84 -18.85 5.70
CA VAL A 123 9.73 -18.41 4.85
C VAL A 123 8.49 -19.28 5.12
N GLU A 124 8.65 -20.60 5.24
CA GLU A 124 7.55 -21.49 5.62
C GLU A 124 6.95 -21.12 6.99
N HIS A 125 7.80 -20.78 7.97
CA HIS A 125 7.33 -20.35 9.28
C HIS A 125 6.48 -19.08 9.20
N VAL A 126 6.94 -18.06 8.46
CA VAL A 126 6.17 -16.82 8.30
C VAL A 126 4.84 -17.10 7.62
N LEU A 127 4.82 -17.87 6.53
CA LEU A 127 3.60 -18.20 5.79
C LEU A 127 2.59 -18.98 6.64
N GLN A 128 3.06 -19.90 7.49
CA GLN A 128 2.19 -20.65 8.41
C GLN A 128 1.65 -19.79 9.56
N ASP A 129 2.51 -18.99 10.18
CA ASP A 129 2.12 -18.15 11.33
C ASP A 129 1.18 -17.01 10.91
N SER A 130 1.46 -16.38 9.76
CA SER A 130 0.64 -15.30 9.20
C SER A 130 -0.69 -15.80 8.61
N LYS A 131 -0.78 -17.09 8.26
CA LYS A 131 -1.90 -17.68 7.52
C LYS A 131 -2.21 -16.94 6.22
N ALA A 132 -1.17 -16.43 5.56
CA ALA A 132 -1.31 -15.63 4.36
C ALA A 132 -2.06 -16.37 3.25
N GLN A 133 -2.98 -15.66 2.62
CA GLN A 133 -3.74 -16.10 1.45
C GLN A 133 -2.94 -15.89 0.17
N MET A 134 -1.98 -14.96 0.21
CA MET A 134 -1.19 -14.53 -0.93
C MET A 134 0.25 -14.27 -0.51
N LEU A 135 1.20 -14.68 -1.35
CA LEU A 135 2.62 -14.31 -1.25
C LEU A 135 2.99 -13.41 -2.43
N ILE A 136 3.62 -12.27 -2.16
CA ILE A 136 4.24 -11.40 -3.16
C ILE A 136 5.72 -11.27 -2.84
N PHE A 137 6.59 -11.58 -3.80
CA PHE A 137 8.04 -11.59 -3.57
C PHE A 137 8.84 -11.07 -4.77
N ASP A 138 10.06 -10.59 -4.53
CA ASP A 138 11.00 -10.23 -5.58
C ASP A 138 11.79 -11.49 -5.99
N PRO A 139 11.98 -11.78 -7.28
CA PRO A 139 12.68 -13.01 -7.69
C PRO A 139 14.13 -13.04 -7.20
N PHE A 140 14.78 -11.88 -7.09
CA PHE A 140 16.16 -11.73 -6.66
C PHE A 140 16.29 -10.61 -5.63
N ILE A 141 16.88 -10.95 -4.48
CA ILE A 141 17.24 -9.97 -3.43
C ILE A 141 18.64 -10.29 -2.91
N ALA A 142 19.52 -9.29 -2.90
CA ALA A 142 20.90 -9.35 -2.43
C ALA A 142 21.70 -10.50 -3.06
N GLY A 143 21.51 -10.71 -4.36
CA GLY A 143 22.13 -11.80 -5.13
C GLY A 143 21.57 -13.20 -4.84
N ARG A 144 20.51 -13.34 -4.03
CA ARG A 144 19.85 -14.62 -3.74
C ARG A 144 18.66 -14.81 -4.67
N ASN A 145 18.51 -16.02 -5.21
CA ASN A 145 17.34 -16.42 -6.00
C ASN A 145 16.20 -16.87 -5.08
N GLN A 146 15.24 -15.97 -4.84
CA GLN A 146 14.07 -16.27 -4.03
C GLN A 146 13.07 -17.18 -4.76
N THR A 147 13.05 -17.14 -6.10
CA THR A 147 12.18 -18.00 -6.91
C THR A 147 12.48 -19.48 -6.65
N GLU A 148 13.74 -19.87 -6.50
CA GLU A 148 14.13 -21.25 -6.14
C GLU A 148 13.59 -21.68 -4.77
N ILE A 149 13.64 -20.77 -3.79
CA ILE A 149 13.09 -21.02 -2.44
C ILE A 149 11.58 -21.21 -2.52
N VAL A 150 10.88 -20.33 -3.24
CA VAL A 150 9.42 -20.41 -3.43
C VAL A 150 9.02 -21.69 -4.16
N GLN A 151 9.74 -22.10 -5.21
CA GLN A 151 9.50 -23.36 -5.91
C GLN A 151 9.76 -24.59 -5.03
N THR A 152 10.74 -24.50 -4.12
CA THR A 152 11.01 -25.57 -3.13
C THR A 152 9.85 -25.70 -2.13
N ILE A 153 9.28 -24.58 -1.70
CA ILE A 153 8.12 -24.56 -0.78
C ILE A 153 6.85 -25.06 -1.47
N PHE A 154 6.67 -24.68 -2.74
CA PHE A 154 5.48 -24.99 -3.54
C PHE A 154 5.84 -25.74 -4.83
N PRO A 155 6.29 -27.01 -4.74
CA PRO A 155 6.61 -27.81 -5.93
C PRO A 155 5.41 -27.99 -6.87
N GLU A 156 4.19 -27.84 -6.34
CA GLU A 156 2.96 -27.89 -7.13
C GLU A 156 2.89 -26.79 -8.21
N LEU A 157 3.60 -25.66 -8.04
CA LEU A 157 3.62 -24.54 -9.00
C LEU A 157 3.94 -24.98 -10.42
N GLN A 158 4.85 -25.94 -10.59
CA GLN A 158 5.29 -26.44 -11.90
C GLN A 158 4.27 -27.34 -12.60
N THR A 159 3.27 -27.85 -11.87
CA THR A 159 2.37 -28.89 -12.38
C THR A 159 0.91 -28.48 -12.44
N TYR A 160 0.45 -27.61 -11.52
CA TYR A 160 -0.99 -27.31 -11.40
C TYR A 160 -1.56 -26.67 -12.66
N VAL A 161 -0.81 -25.77 -13.31
CA VAL A 161 -1.25 -25.11 -14.55
C VAL A 161 -1.45 -26.13 -15.67
N ARG A 162 -0.46 -27.02 -15.87
CA ARG A 162 -0.50 -28.06 -16.91
C ARG A 162 -1.62 -29.07 -16.67
N ARG A 163 -1.94 -29.35 -15.40
CA ARG A 163 -3.02 -30.25 -14.98
C ARG A 163 -4.39 -29.57 -14.91
N GLN A 164 -4.47 -28.26 -15.15
CA GLN A 164 -5.70 -27.47 -14.99
C GLN A 164 -6.30 -27.61 -13.58
N GLU A 165 -5.43 -27.75 -12.58
CA GLU A 165 -5.82 -27.85 -11.17
C GLU A 165 -5.87 -26.47 -10.52
N VAL A 166 -6.60 -26.35 -9.41
CA VAL A 166 -6.55 -25.13 -8.59
C VAL A 166 -5.29 -25.19 -7.73
N PHE A 167 -4.47 -24.13 -7.77
CA PHE A 167 -3.32 -24.03 -6.89
C PHE A 167 -3.78 -24.00 -5.43
N ARG A 168 -3.47 -25.08 -4.70
CA ARG A 168 -3.82 -25.23 -3.29
C ARG A 168 -2.80 -26.09 -2.56
N PRO A 169 -1.70 -25.51 -2.08
CA PRO A 169 -0.66 -26.25 -1.39
C PRO A 169 -1.18 -26.89 -0.09
N LYS A 170 -0.96 -28.19 0.09
CA LYS A 170 -1.52 -28.95 1.23
C LYS A 170 -1.09 -28.41 2.59
N ARG A 171 0.15 -27.92 2.67
CA ARG A 171 0.77 -27.38 3.89
C ARG A 171 0.27 -25.97 4.23
N PHE A 172 -0.27 -25.23 3.25
CA PHE A 172 -0.68 -23.83 3.40
C PHE A 172 -2.13 -23.66 2.93
N ARG A 173 -3.09 -24.13 3.74
CA ARG A 173 -4.52 -24.25 3.34
C ARG A 173 -5.21 -22.93 2.99
N HIS A 174 -4.67 -21.81 3.46
CA HIS A 174 -5.19 -20.46 3.21
C HIS A 174 -4.62 -19.86 1.92
N LEU A 175 -3.41 -20.27 1.52
CA LEU A 175 -2.67 -19.68 0.42
C LEU A 175 -3.24 -20.17 -0.92
N HIS A 176 -3.58 -19.23 -1.79
CA HIS A 176 -4.14 -19.51 -3.12
C HIS A 176 -3.44 -18.75 -4.25
N SER A 177 -2.58 -17.78 -3.95
CA SER A 177 -1.88 -16.98 -4.96
C SER A 177 -0.41 -16.76 -4.59
N VAL A 178 0.47 -16.92 -5.58
CA VAL A 178 1.90 -16.59 -5.49
C VAL A 178 2.21 -15.64 -6.64
N ILE A 179 2.73 -14.46 -6.31
CA ILE A 179 3.01 -13.37 -7.26
C ILE A 179 4.48 -12.98 -7.19
N SER A 180 5.09 -12.77 -8.34
CA SER A 180 6.44 -12.23 -8.45
C SER A 180 6.44 -10.85 -9.10
N THR A 181 7.28 -9.95 -8.59
CA THR A 181 7.57 -8.64 -9.22
C THR A 181 8.58 -8.75 -10.37
N GLY A 182 9.11 -9.95 -10.62
CA GLY A 182 10.04 -10.23 -11.70
C GLY A 182 9.45 -10.00 -13.08
N ILE A 183 10.35 -9.79 -14.04
CA ILE A 183 10.02 -9.70 -15.46
C ILE A 183 9.86 -11.11 -16.07
N ASP A 184 10.53 -12.10 -15.49
CA ASP A 184 10.56 -13.46 -16.01
C ASP A 184 9.25 -14.21 -15.73
N ASP A 185 8.61 -14.68 -16.80
CA ASP A 185 7.45 -15.57 -16.71
C ASP A 185 7.87 -16.93 -16.17
N THR A 186 7.40 -17.26 -14.97
CA THR A 186 7.64 -18.56 -14.33
C THR A 186 6.34 -19.35 -14.24
N ASP A 187 6.34 -20.58 -14.76
CA ASP A 187 5.18 -21.48 -14.74
C ASP A 187 4.55 -21.52 -13.33
N GLY A 188 3.29 -21.12 -13.25
CA GLY A 188 2.49 -21.17 -12.04
C GLY A 188 2.64 -19.98 -11.08
N ILE A 189 3.57 -19.06 -11.33
CA ILE A 189 3.72 -17.81 -10.57
C ILE A 189 3.07 -16.68 -11.37
N ILE A 190 2.20 -15.90 -10.72
CA ILE A 190 1.50 -14.79 -11.38
C ILE A 190 2.45 -13.58 -11.46
N PRO A 191 2.65 -12.95 -12.62
CA PRO A 191 3.44 -11.72 -12.70
C PRO A 191 2.69 -10.55 -12.06
N PHE A 192 3.41 -9.67 -11.36
CA PHE A 192 2.82 -8.54 -10.62
C PHE A 192 2.02 -7.59 -11.50
N HIS A 193 2.51 -7.25 -12.69
CA HIS A 193 1.76 -6.41 -13.62
C HIS A 193 0.47 -7.11 -14.11
N GLY A 194 0.43 -8.44 -14.10
CA GLY A 194 -0.72 -9.23 -14.55
C GLY A 194 -1.93 -9.15 -13.62
N ILE A 195 -1.74 -8.66 -12.38
CA ILE A 195 -2.83 -8.47 -11.42
C ILE A 195 -3.35 -7.03 -11.38
N MET A 196 -2.72 -6.08 -12.09
CA MET A 196 -3.16 -4.68 -12.10
C MET A 196 -4.40 -4.51 -12.99
N VAL A 197 -5.49 -3.93 -12.45
CA VAL A 197 -6.79 -3.84 -13.13
C VAL A 197 -7.30 -2.40 -13.19
N ASN A 198 -7.28 -1.81 -14.39
CA ASN A 198 -7.57 -0.39 -14.64
C ASN A 198 -9.06 0.02 -14.51
N TYR A 199 -9.99 -0.94 -14.49
CA TYR A 199 -11.42 -0.61 -14.53
C TYR A 199 -12.33 -1.61 -13.82
N PRO A 200 -12.51 -1.48 -12.50
CA PRO A 200 -13.44 -2.31 -11.74
C PRO A 200 -14.75 -1.57 -11.52
N GLU A 201 -15.75 -2.32 -11.07
CA GLU A 201 -17.01 -1.72 -10.63
C GLU A 201 -16.75 -0.80 -9.43
N PRO A 202 -17.02 0.52 -9.54
CA PRO A 202 -16.72 1.50 -8.48
C PRO A 202 -17.28 1.12 -7.11
N HIS A 203 -18.44 0.44 -7.12
CA HIS A 203 -19.11 -0.02 -5.90
C HIS A 203 -18.29 -1.04 -5.10
N ILE A 204 -17.46 -1.87 -5.74
CA ILE A 204 -16.63 -2.87 -5.03
C ILE A 204 -15.64 -2.16 -4.09
N MET A 205 -14.98 -1.11 -4.60
CA MET A 205 -14.01 -0.34 -3.84
C MET A 205 -14.67 0.53 -2.77
N GLU A 206 -15.83 1.14 -3.07
CA GLU A 206 -16.61 1.86 -2.06
C GLU A 206 -17.03 0.94 -0.90
N LEU A 207 -17.47 -0.30 -1.21
CA LEU A 207 -17.83 -1.28 -0.20
C LEU A 207 -16.62 -1.72 0.62
N ALA A 208 -15.47 -1.94 -0.01
CA ALA A 208 -14.23 -2.26 0.70
C ALA A 208 -13.84 -1.14 1.66
N LYS A 209 -13.80 0.11 1.19
CA LYS A 209 -13.48 1.28 2.01
C LYS A 209 -14.39 1.43 3.24
N ARG A 210 -15.69 1.16 3.10
CA ARG A 210 -16.64 1.21 4.23
C ARG A 210 -16.34 0.20 5.35
N LYS A 211 -15.64 -0.90 5.04
CA LYS A 211 -15.21 -1.89 6.04
C LYS A 211 -13.93 -1.47 6.79
N VAL A 212 -13.16 -0.54 6.23
CA VAL A 212 -11.88 -0.09 6.80
C VAL A 212 -12.14 1.01 7.83
N ASN A 213 -11.50 0.88 8.99
CA ASN A 213 -11.50 1.87 10.06
C ASN A 213 -10.13 1.91 10.75
N ASP A 214 -10.00 2.77 11.76
CA ASP A 214 -8.77 3.00 12.51
C ASP A 214 -8.26 1.74 13.22
N LYS A 215 -9.15 0.82 13.60
CA LYS A 215 -8.82 -0.46 14.25
C LYS A 215 -8.54 -1.59 13.26
N THR A 216 -8.73 -1.37 11.96
CA THR A 216 -8.42 -2.39 10.96
C THR A 216 -6.93 -2.73 11.02
N PRO A 217 -6.56 -4.02 11.12
CA PRO A 217 -5.19 -4.48 11.04
C PRO A 217 -4.51 -3.96 9.76
N TYR A 218 -3.27 -3.46 9.88
CA TYR A 218 -2.51 -2.96 8.74
C TYR A 218 -1.27 -3.80 8.46
N LEU A 219 -0.36 -3.93 9.44
CA LEU A 219 0.86 -4.70 9.22
C LEU A 219 1.36 -5.41 10.46
N VAL A 220 2.07 -6.51 10.22
CA VAL A 220 2.91 -7.22 11.18
C VAL A 220 4.24 -7.52 10.51
N ASN A 221 5.35 -7.32 11.23
CA ASN A 221 6.68 -7.52 10.70
C ASN A 221 7.32 -8.80 11.23
N TYR A 222 8.06 -9.50 10.37
CA TYR A 222 8.87 -10.66 10.69
C TYR A 222 10.33 -10.33 10.44
N SER A 223 11.09 -10.15 11.53
CA SER A 223 12.53 -9.83 11.46
C SER A 223 13.38 -11.11 11.52
N LYS A 224 14.50 -11.13 10.80
CA LYS A 224 15.49 -12.21 10.88
C LYS A 224 16.01 -12.37 12.33
N SER A 225 16.28 -13.61 12.71
CA SER A 225 16.89 -13.96 14.00
C SER A 225 18.02 -14.97 13.76
N GLU A 226 19.19 -14.77 14.37
CA GLU A 226 20.40 -15.57 14.04
C GLU A 226 20.29 -17.06 14.40
N LYS A 227 19.49 -17.42 15.41
CA LYS A 227 19.45 -18.79 15.98
C LYS A 227 18.03 -19.33 16.19
N ARG A 228 17.01 -18.62 15.71
CA ARG A 228 15.61 -18.97 15.89
C ARG A 228 14.85 -18.63 14.62
N LEU A 229 13.66 -19.20 14.49
CA LEU A 229 12.69 -18.79 13.48
C LEU A 229 12.44 -17.26 13.56
N PRO A 230 12.01 -16.62 12.46
CA PRO A 230 11.78 -15.18 12.40
C PRO A 230 10.90 -14.67 13.54
N ARG A 231 11.26 -13.51 14.11
CA ARG A 231 10.50 -12.92 15.21
C ARG A 231 9.37 -12.07 14.67
N LYS A 232 8.14 -12.41 15.05
CA LYS A 232 6.94 -11.62 14.80
C LYS A 232 6.87 -10.39 15.72
N SER A 233 6.58 -9.22 15.14
CA SER A 233 6.29 -8.00 15.89
C SER A 233 4.84 -7.98 16.40
N GLU A 234 4.51 -6.96 17.19
CA GLU A 234 3.11 -6.64 17.47
C GLU A 234 2.40 -6.22 16.17
N LEU A 235 1.10 -6.52 16.11
CA LEU A 235 0.24 -6.10 15.01
C LEU A 235 -0.03 -4.60 15.14
N LEU A 236 0.21 -3.86 14.06
CA LEU A 236 -0.14 -2.44 13.96
C LEU A 236 -1.44 -2.27 13.20
N THR A 237 -2.34 -1.46 13.75
CA THR A 237 -3.57 -1.03 13.10
C THR A 237 -3.36 0.17 12.18
N GLN A 238 -4.31 0.45 11.30
CA GLN A 238 -4.34 1.64 10.44
C GLN A 238 -4.15 2.93 11.25
N GLY A 239 -4.89 3.09 12.35
CA GLY A 239 -4.84 4.29 13.18
C GLY A 239 -3.51 4.46 13.92
N GLU A 240 -2.91 3.37 14.38
CA GLU A 240 -1.59 3.41 15.04
C GLU A 240 -0.48 3.77 14.06
N ALA A 241 -0.46 3.16 12.87
CA ALA A 241 0.49 3.50 11.82
C ALA A 241 0.34 4.97 11.37
N PHE A 242 -0.90 5.43 11.21
CA PHE A 242 -1.19 6.83 10.87
C PHE A 242 -0.71 7.79 11.97
N LYS A 243 -0.95 7.46 13.25
CA LYS A 243 -0.47 8.26 14.39
C LYS A 243 1.06 8.32 14.45
N GLN A 244 1.75 7.22 14.16
CA GLN A 244 3.21 7.21 14.08
C GLN A 244 3.72 8.13 12.98
N ALA A 245 3.11 8.08 11.79
CA ALA A 245 3.42 9.00 10.69
C ALA A 245 3.17 10.47 11.10
N GLN A 246 2.06 10.77 11.78
CA GLN A 246 1.78 12.12 12.30
C GLN A 246 2.82 12.61 13.32
N ASN A 247 3.33 11.71 14.17
CA ASN A 247 4.38 12.06 15.13
C ASN A 247 5.69 12.41 14.41
N ILE A 248 6.05 11.65 13.37
CA ILE A 248 7.23 11.92 12.54
C ILE A 248 7.09 13.27 11.83
N ILE A 249 5.91 13.53 11.26
CA ILE A 249 5.57 14.81 10.61
C ILE A 249 5.83 15.99 11.55
N LYS A 250 5.34 15.90 12.79
CA LYS A 250 5.51 16.96 13.79
C LYS A 250 6.97 17.07 14.26
N ALA A 251 7.66 15.94 14.44
CA ALA A 251 9.03 15.93 14.95
C ALA A 251 10.03 16.55 13.95
N MET A 252 9.83 16.33 12.65
CA MET A 252 10.72 16.87 11.61
C MET A 252 10.24 18.19 10.99
N ASP A 253 9.08 18.71 11.43
CA ASP A 253 8.39 19.85 10.81
C ASP A 253 8.25 19.67 9.29
N LEU A 254 7.71 18.51 8.89
CA LEU A 254 7.58 18.14 7.48
C LEU A 254 6.62 19.08 6.75
N SER A 255 7.14 19.70 5.71
CA SER A 255 6.40 20.56 4.81
C SER A 255 6.16 19.88 3.46
N ILE A 256 5.30 20.51 2.68
CA ILE A 256 5.02 20.09 1.32
C ILE A 256 6.30 20.10 0.45
N ASN A 257 7.26 20.98 0.71
CA ASN A 257 8.46 21.15 -0.13
C ASN A 257 9.58 20.17 0.23
N ASP A 258 9.44 19.43 1.33
CA ASP A 258 10.44 18.46 1.74
C ASP A 258 10.49 17.28 0.77
N LYS A 259 11.68 16.69 0.69
CA LYS A 259 11.98 15.52 -0.12
C LYS A 259 12.59 14.47 0.80
N ILE A 260 11.93 13.32 0.92
CA ILE A 260 12.29 12.25 1.85
C ILE A 260 13.03 11.16 1.08
N LEU A 261 14.31 10.97 1.37
CA LEU A 261 15.12 9.87 0.84
C LEU A 261 14.92 8.61 1.70
N LEU A 262 14.48 7.52 1.08
CA LEU A 262 14.35 6.23 1.73
C LEU A 262 15.70 5.50 1.68
N GLU A 263 16.40 5.43 2.81
CA GLU A 263 17.77 4.89 2.87
C GLU A 263 17.84 3.44 3.33
N ASP A 264 16.87 2.94 4.10
CA ASP A 264 16.95 1.58 4.63
C ASP A 264 15.61 0.98 5.01
N LEU A 265 15.47 -0.33 4.76
CA LEU A 265 14.41 -1.21 5.26
C LEU A 265 15.02 -2.41 6.03
N ASP A 266 15.86 -2.15 7.03
CA ASP A 266 16.26 -3.13 8.07
C ASP A 266 15.10 -3.99 8.63
N LYS A 267 13.85 -3.60 8.39
CA LYS A 267 12.63 -4.28 8.85
C LYS A 267 11.57 -4.44 7.74
N GLY A 268 11.92 -4.34 6.46
CA GLY A 268 10.97 -4.54 5.35
C GLY A 268 9.85 -3.48 5.20
N TYR A 269 9.74 -2.49 6.09
CA TYR A 269 8.78 -1.37 5.95
C TYR A 269 9.27 -0.04 6.57
N SER A 270 8.70 1.07 6.12
CA SER A 270 8.95 2.42 6.64
C SER A 270 7.65 3.22 6.74
N PHE A 271 7.54 4.13 7.71
CA PHE A 271 6.44 5.10 7.77
C PHE A 271 6.62 6.29 6.83
N ALA A 272 7.76 6.38 6.12
CA ALA A 272 8.07 7.47 5.20
C ALA A 272 7.03 7.67 4.09
N PRO A 273 6.52 6.61 3.40
CA PRO A 273 5.50 6.78 2.37
C PRO A 273 4.20 7.39 2.93
N ILE A 274 3.80 6.96 4.14
CA ILE A 274 2.58 7.47 4.81
C ILE A 274 2.78 8.94 5.21
N ALA A 275 3.95 9.27 5.80
CA ALA A 275 4.27 10.64 6.17
C ALA A 275 4.31 11.56 4.94
N ALA A 276 4.89 11.08 3.82
CA ALA A 276 4.92 11.80 2.56
C ALA A 276 3.52 12.05 1.99
N ALA A 277 2.68 11.02 1.95
CA ALA A 277 1.30 11.14 1.49
C ALA A 277 0.46 12.10 2.36
N CYS A 278 0.68 12.14 3.67
CA CYS A 278 0.00 13.08 4.56
C CYS A 278 0.35 14.56 4.29
N GLN A 279 1.60 14.86 3.94
CA GLN A 279 2.07 16.23 3.69
C GLN A 279 2.14 16.62 2.21
N SER A 280 1.75 15.71 1.32
CA SER A 280 1.93 15.88 -0.12
C SER A 280 3.40 16.17 -0.53
N SER A 281 4.36 15.55 0.17
CA SER A 281 5.79 15.71 -0.05
C SER A 281 6.40 14.59 -0.92
N LEU A 282 7.55 14.85 -1.54
CA LEU A 282 8.14 13.89 -2.48
C LEU A 282 8.90 12.78 -1.74
N LEU A 283 8.57 11.52 -2.03
CA LEU A 283 9.37 10.38 -1.62
C LEU A 283 10.40 10.01 -2.71
N VAL A 284 11.64 9.76 -2.31
CA VAL A 284 12.73 9.37 -3.21
C VAL A 284 13.23 7.98 -2.81
N ILE A 285 13.16 7.05 -3.75
CA ILE A 285 13.70 5.69 -3.62
C ILE A 285 15.00 5.62 -4.44
N PRO A 286 16.17 5.44 -3.80
CA PRO A 286 17.44 5.41 -4.51
C PRO A 286 17.58 4.12 -5.34
N ALA A 287 17.32 2.98 -4.72
CA ALA A 287 17.45 1.64 -5.29
C ALA A 287 16.65 0.62 -4.46
N ALA A 288 16.36 -0.53 -5.06
CA ALA A 288 15.83 -1.71 -4.38
C ALA A 288 16.69 -2.11 -3.17
N GLU A 289 18.01 -2.06 -3.35
CA GLU A 289 19.01 -2.32 -2.32
C GLU A 289 19.84 -1.05 -2.13
N PRO A 290 19.59 -0.28 -1.06
CA PRO A 290 20.30 0.95 -0.83
C PRO A 290 21.75 0.69 -0.41
N SER A 291 22.69 1.28 -1.14
CA SER A 291 24.11 1.35 -0.81
C SER A 291 24.55 2.81 -0.68
N GLN A 292 25.73 3.04 -0.10
CA GLN A 292 26.30 4.39 0.01
C GLN A 292 26.42 5.07 -1.38
N GLU A 293 26.82 4.31 -2.41
CA GLU A 293 26.92 4.83 -3.78
C GLU A 293 25.56 5.26 -4.33
N THR A 294 24.52 4.44 -4.13
CA THR A 294 23.16 4.77 -4.60
C THR A 294 22.58 5.97 -3.86
N ARG A 295 22.93 6.14 -2.58
CA ARG A 295 22.57 7.30 -1.77
C ARG A 295 23.22 8.58 -2.30
N GLU A 296 24.52 8.55 -2.55
CA GLU A 296 25.25 9.70 -3.09
C GLU A 296 24.74 10.10 -4.47
N LEU A 297 24.48 9.11 -5.33
CA LEU A 297 23.82 9.32 -6.62
C LEU A 297 22.44 9.96 -6.43
N ALA A 298 21.66 9.48 -5.46
CA ALA A 298 20.33 9.99 -5.20
C ALA A 298 20.32 11.45 -4.78
N LEU A 299 21.19 11.83 -3.83
CA LEU A 299 21.33 13.20 -3.37
C LEU A 299 21.86 14.15 -4.46
N LYS A 300 22.63 13.63 -5.42
CA LYS A 300 23.09 14.39 -6.58
C LYS A 300 21.98 14.66 -7.59
N VAL A 301 21.09 13.69 -7.80
CA VAL A 301 19.97 13.80 -8.75
C VAL A 301 18.81 14.59 -8.15
N GLU A 302 18.47 14.33 -6.89
CA GLU A 302 17.42 15.00 -6.15
C GLU A 302 17.96 15.53 -4.81
N PRO A 303 17.96 16.87 -4.60
CA PRO A 303 18.42 17.44 -3.34
C PRO A 303 17.40 17.16 -2.23
N CYS A 304 17.58 16.02 -1.55
CA CYS A 304 16.69 15.58 -0.49
C CYS A 304 16.92 16.38 0.79
N THR A 305 15.86 16.67 1.53
CA THR A 305 15.93 17.44 2.79
C THR A 305 15.91 16.53 4.01
N ILE A 306 15.35 15.33 3.89
CA ILE A 306 15.17 14.37 4.99
C ILE A 306 15.61 12.99 4.52
N THR A 307 16.27 12.24 5.40
CA THR A 307 16.51 10.80 5.24
C THR A 307 15.62 10.00 6.18
N ALA A 308 15.13 8.86 5.70
CA ALA A 308 14.36 7.91 6.48
C ALA A 308 15.09 6.56 6.49
N ARG A 309 15.40 6.07 7.70
CA ARG A 309 16.03 4.77 7.95
C ARG A 309 15.10 3.87 8.77
N GLY A 310 14.87 2.65 8.29
CA GLY A 310 13.97 1.69 8.91
C GLY A 310 12.56 2.25 9.07
N ALA A 311 11.89 1.84 10.15
CA ALA A 311 10.49 2.18 10.38
C ALA A 311 10.27 3.67 10.66
N ALA A 312 11.00 4.24 11.63
CA ALA A 312 10.68 5.53 12.25
C ALA A 312 11.90 6.45 12.50
N ASN A 313 13.10 6.13 12.02
CA ASN A 313 14.27 6.98 12.21
C ASN A 313 14.39 7.98 11.06
N PHE A 314 14.09 9.25 11.34
CA PHE A 314 14.14 10.34 10.36
C PHE A 314 15.17 11.37 10.79
N GLN A 315 15.96 11.86 9.83
CA GLN A 315 16.97 12.87 10.08
C GLN A 315 16.93 13.92 8.99
N ARG A 316 17.01 15.20 9.40
CA ARG A 316 17.12 16.28 8.43
C ARG A 316 18.56 16.37 7.95
N ILE A 317 18.75 16.43 6.63
CA ILE A 317 20.06 16.65 6.04
C ILE A 317 20.33 18.16 6.15
N SER A 318 21.35 18.52 6.92
CA SER A 318 21.86 19.89 6.93
C SER A 318 22.34 20.24 5.51
N ALA A 319 21.79 21.32 4.95
CA ALA A 319 22.23 21.85 3.66
C ALA A 319 23.70 22.30 3.69
#